data_AF-A0A2T2SR00-F1
#
_entry.id   AF-A0A2T2SR00-F1
#
_cell.length_a   1.000
_cell.length_b   1.000
_cell.length_c   1.000
_cell.angle_alpha   90.00
_cell.angle_beta   90.00
_cell.angle_gamma   90.00
#
_symmetry.space_group_name_H-M   'P 1'
#
loop_
_entity.id
_entity.type
_entity.pdbx_description
1 polymer ?
#
loop_
_entity_poly.entity_id
_entity_poly.type
_entity_poly.pdbx_seq_one_letter_code
_entity_poly.pdbx_strand_id
1 'polypeptide(L)' 'MYSDGPPEEELDHLTTAAAFGKTINVRQLLDEGADPNVENTYGWAPLRSAEHEGNTQIAQRLREAGTRE' A
#
# COMPACT_ATOMS: atom_id res chain seq x y z
N MET A 1 -23.52 -17.96 7.31
CA MET A 1 -22.11 -18.20 7.67
C MET A 1 -21.44 -16.87 7.43
N TYR A 2 -21.53 -15.98 8.42
CA TYR A 2 -21.01 -14.63 8.32
C TYR A 2 -19.49 -14.72 8.44
N SER A 3 -18.79 -14.76 7.30
CA SER A 3 -17.41 -14.29 7.26
C SER A 3 -17.47 -12.77 7.21
N ASP A 4 -17.79 -12.20 8.36
CA ASP A 4 -17.61 -10.79 8.68
C ASP A 4 -16.11 -10.59 8.90
N GLY A 5 -15.34 -10.66 7.81
CA GLY A 5 -14.03 -9.99 7.76
C GLY A 5 -14.32 -8.50 7.52
N PRO A 6 -13.63 -7.57 8.21
CA PRO A 6 -13.76 -6.15 7.89
C PRO A 6 -13.47 -5.96 6.39
N PRO A 7 -13.94 -4.87 5.74
CA PRO A 7 -13.70 -4.64 4.32
C PRO A 7 -12.20 -4.60 4.04
N GLU A 8 -11.66 -5.75 3.65
CA GLU A 8 -10.29 -6.01 3.23
C GLU A 8 -9.90 -5.19 2.00
N GLU A 9 -10.89 -4.55 1.36
CA GLU A 9 -10.70 -3.50 0.37
C GLU A 9 -9.89 -2.31 0.94
N GLU A 10 -10.11 -1.86 2.18
CA GLU A 10 -9.46 -0.62 2.65
C GLU A 10 -7.94 -0.80 2.89
N LEU A 11 -7.52 -1.97 3.37
CA LEU A 11 -6.12 -2.26 3.72
C LEU A 11 -5.27 -2.70 2.51
N ASP A 12 -5.85 -3.42 1.54
CA ASP A 12 -5.10 -3.85 0.34
C ASP A 12 -4.96 -2.73 -0.70
N HIS A 13 -5.87 -1.74 -0.75
CA HIS A 13 -5.89 -0.71 -1.79
C HIS A 13 -4.55 0.00 -2.00
N LEU A 14 -3.80 0.31 -0.93
CA LEU A 14 -2.49 0.95 -1.04
C LEU A 14 -1.43 -0.01 -1.59
N THR A 15 -1.46 -1.27 -1.16
CA THR A 15 -0.55 -2.34 -1.60
C THR A 15 -0.80 -2.73 -3.05
N THR A 16 -2.07 -2.89 -3.46
CA THR A 16 -2.46 -3.08 -4.86
C THR A 16 -1.99 -1.89 -5.69
N ALA A 17 -2.33 -0.66 -5.30
CA ALA A 17 -1.93 0.53 -6.03
C ALA A 17 -0.40 0.61 -6.18
N ALA A 18 0.35 0.19 -5.17
CA ALA A 18 1.80 0.15 -5.17
C ALA A 18 2.40 -0.93 -6.09
N ALA A 19 1.83 -2.14 -6.10
CA ALA A 19 2.20 -3.20 -7.02
C ALA A 19 1.90 -2.82 -8.48
N PHE A 20 0.72 -2.25 -8.74
CA PHE A 20 0.29 -1.91 -10.10
C PHE A 20 0.88 -0.60 -10.66
N GLY A 21 1.78 0.08 -9.94
CA GLY A 21 2.37 1.33 -10.44
C GLY A 21 1.39 2.51 -10.45
N LYS A 22 0.29 2.46 -9.68
CA LYS A 22 -0.73 3.51 -9.62
C LYS A 22 -0.32 4.66 -8.71
N THR A 23 0.66 5.45 -9.15
CA THR A 23 1.22 6.58 -8.38
C THR A 23 0.17 7.60 -7.91
N ILE A 24 -0.88 7.85 -8.71
CA ILE A 24 -1.97 8.77 -8.33
C ILE A 24 -2.78 8.21 -7.15
N ASN A 25 -3.17 6.93 -7.24
CA ASN A 25 -3.94 6.28 -6.18
C ASN A 25 -3.11 6.17 -4.90
N VAL A 26 -1.83 5.80 -4.99
CA VAL A 26 -0.93 5.77 -3.82
C VAL A 26 -0.88 7.13 -3.15
N ARG A 27 -0.70 8.21 -3.92
CA ARG A 27 -0.68 9.56 -3.35
C ARG A 27 -2.00 9.94 -2.69
N GLN A 28 -3.12 9.66 -3.35
CA GLN A 28 -4.43 9.99 -2.81
C GLN A 28 -4.69 9.24 -1.50
N LEU A 29 -4.40 7.94 -1.46
CA LEU A 29 -4.55 7.12 -0.27
C LEU A 29 -3.67 7.63 0.88
N LEU A 30 -2.41 7.98 0.60
CA LEU A 30 -1.52 8.57 1.60
C LEU A 30 -2.02 9.93 2.11
N ASP A 31 -2.62 10.75 1.23
CA ASP A 31 -3.22 12.04 1.58
C ASP A 31 -4.50 11.87 2.43
N GLU A 32 -5.26 10.81 2.15
CA GLU A 32 -6.41 10.36 2.94
C GLU A 32 -6.01 9.78 4.31
N GLY A 33 -4.70 9.64 4.59
CA GLY A 33 -4.17 9.14 5.86
C GLY A 33 -3.96 7.63 5.89
N ALA A 34 -3.88 6.98 4.74
CA ALA A 34 -3.57 5.55 4.67
C ALA A 34 -2.18 5.28 5.24
N ASP A 35 -2.08 4.23 6.07
CA ASP A 35 -0.82 3.82 6.67
C ASP A 35 0.10 3.18 5.62
N PRO A 36 1.28 3.76 5.29
CA PRO A 36 2.22 3.15 4.35
C PRO A 36 2.89 1.88 4.88
N ASN A 37 2.66 1.54 6.15
CA ASN A 37 3.16 0.33 6.80
C ASN A 37 2.10 -0.78 6.87
N VAL A 38 0.92 -0.57 6.29
CA VAL A 38 -0.13 -1.58 6.27
C VAL A 38 0.35 -2.83 5.55
N GLU A 39 0.27 -3.98 6.19
CA GLU A 39 0.56 -5.24 5.51
C GLU A 39 -0.73 -5.77 4.86
N ASN A 40 -0.63 -6.22 3.62
CA ASN A 40 -1.73 -6.94 2.99
C ASN A 40 -1.95 -8.33 3.64
N THR A 41 -2.94 -9.06 3.13
CA THR A 41 -3.25 -10.44 3.55
C THR A 41 -2.09 -11.43 3.38
N TYR A 42 -1.08 -11.08 2.60
CA TYR A 42 0.15 -11.86 2.42
C TYR A 42 1.28 -11.45 3.39
N GLY A 43 1.06 -10.47 4.26
CA GLY A 43 2.08 -9.93 5.16
C GLY A 43 3.11 -9.04 4.44
N TRP A 44 2.69 -8.38 3.36
CA TRP A 44 3.54 -7.50 2.56
C TRP A 44 3.08 -6.05 2.68
N ALA A 45 3.99 -5.20 3.10
CA ALA A 45 3.79 -3.76 3.08
C ALA A 45 3.76 -3.22 1.63
N PRO A 46 3.05 -2.11 1.35
CA PRO A 46 3.01 -1.47 0.03
C PRO A 46 4.41 -1.14 -0.48
N LEU A 47 5.34 -0.81 0.42
CA LEU A 47 6.74 -0.55 0.05
C LEU A 47 7.38 -1.80 -0.54
N ARG A 48 7.24 -2.96 0.11
CA ARG A 48 7.78 -4.23 -0.37
C ARG A 48 7.18 -4.62 -1.72
N SER A 49 5.87 -4.41 -1.90
CA SER A 49 5.20 -4.69 -3.17
C SER A 49 5.68 -3.77 -4.30
N ALA A 50 5.86 -2.47 -4.03
CA ALA A 50 6.42 -1.54 -5.00
C ALA A 50 7.89 -1.88 -5.35
N GLU A 51 8.71 -2.23 -4.37
CA GLU A 51 10.10 -2.64 -4.60
C GLU A 51 10.19 -3.95 -5.40
N HIS A 52 9.31 -4.91 -5.11
CA HIS A 52 9.24 -6.18 -5.83
C HIS A 52 8.88 -6.01 -7.31
N GLU A 53 7.88 -5.15 -7.61
CA GLU A 53 7.49 -4.84 -8.99
C GLU A 53 8.43 -3.86 -9.70
N GLY A 54 9.41 -3.29 -8.99
CA GLY A 54 10.33 -2.30 -9.56
C GLY A 54 9.72 -0.90 -9.72
N ASN A 55 8.63 -0.60 -9.01
CA ASN A 55 7.98 0.70 -8.98
C ASN A 55 8.73 1.68 -8.08
N THR A 56 9.96 2.03 -8.46
CA THR A 56 10.87 2.88 -7.67
C THR A 56 10.26 4.23 -7.29
N GLN A 57 9.45 4.82 -8.18
CA GLN A 57 8.75 6.08 -7.91
C GLN A 57 7.75 5.95 -6.74
N ILE A 58 7.04 4.83 -6.66
CA ILE A 58 6.09 4.57 -5.58
C ILE A 58 6.83 4.20 -4.30
N ALA A 59 7.86 3.37 -4.40
CA ALA A 59 8.70 3.02 -3.24
C ALA A 59 9.29 4.26 -2.58
N GLN A 60 9.75 5.23 -3.37
CA GLN A 60 10.20 6.52 -2.85
C GLN A 60 9.08 7.29 -2.14
N ARG A 61 7.90 7.39 -2.75
CA ARG A 61 6.74 8.08 -2.15
C ARG A 61 6.33 7.48 -0.80
N LEU A 62 6.33 6.15 -0.71
CA LEU A 62 6.00 5.45 0.53
C LEU A 62 7.07 5.72 1.60
N ARG A 63 8.37 5.62 1.26
CA ARG A 63 9.46 6.01 2.18
C ARG A 63 9.34 7.46 2.65
N GLU A 64 9.02 8.39 1.74
CA GLU A 64 8.78 9.81 2.06
C GLU A 64 7.58 9.99 3.02
N ALA A 65 6.54 9.15 2.88
CA ALA A 65 5.35 9.18 3.73
C ALA A 65 5.58 8.60 5.14
N GLY A 66 6.80 8.16 5.47
CA GLY A 66 7.17 7.75 6.83
C GLY A 66 7.17 6.25 7.07
N THR A 67 7.36 5.42 6.03
CA THR A 67 7.76 4.02 6.25
C THR A 67 9.06 4.00 7.05
N ARG A 68 9.01 3.52 8.29
CA ARG A 68 10.23 3.33 9.09
C ARG A 68 10.85 2.01 8.62
N GLU A 69 12.10 2.10 8.16
CA GLU A 69 12.92 0.96 7.74
C GLU A 69 13.10 -0.07 8.87
#